data_AF-A0A0Q4J340-F1
#
_entry.id   AF-A0A0Q4J340-F1
#
_cell.length_a   1.000
_cell.length_b   1.000
_cell.length_c   1.000
_cell.angle_alpha   90.00
_cell.angle_beta   90.00
_cell.angle_gamma   90.00
#
_symmetry.space_group_name_H-M   'P 1'
#
loop_
_entity.id
_entity.type
_entity.pdbx_description
1 polymer ?
#
loop_
_entity_poly.entity_id
_entity_poly.type
_entity_poly.pdbx_seq_one_letter_code
_entity_poly.pdbx_strand_id
1 'polypeptide(L)'
;MKPGRKVALAALATGALLLAGCATETTYRPATGQGFSRTGYSDRQVEPGRFLVSFAGNSVTSRDTVERYLFFRAAELTLQNGYDYYLMADRDTNLQSRTYSTPGIGGGFGYGGFGGYWGPSWRYYGRGFGWRNWSPYGGFGGGFGGGYGGFGGGPWGNDFDIRTIDRYEATAEIVMRKGPIPRDNIRAFDARKVVDSIGPSVVLPK
;
A
#
# COMPACT_ATOMS: atom_id res chain seq x y z
N MET A 1 -15.10 7.28 48.18
CA MET A 1 -14.02 8.23 47.85
C MET A 1 -14.04 8.43 46.34
N LYS A 2 -14.30 9.65 45.84
CA LYS A 2 -14.30 9.93 44.40
C LYS A 2 -12.84 10.08 43.94
N PRO A 3 -12.33 9.27 43.00
CA PRO A 3 -10.96 9.43 42.54
C PRO A 3 -10.80 10.83 41.92
N GLY A 4 -9.78 11.55 42.37
CA GLY A 4 -9.53 12.93 41.94
C GLY A 4 -9.29 12.98 40.42
N ARG A 5 -9.79 14.03 39.77
CA ARG A 5 -9.69 14.29 38.32
C ARG A 5 -8.24 14.15 37.78
N LYS A 6 -7.24 14.35 38.64
CA LYS A 6 -5.81 14.16 38.36
C LYS A 6 -5.38 12.68 38.24
N VAL A 7 -5.99 11.77 39.02
CA VAL A 7 -5.74 10.32 38.97
C VAL A 7 -6.36 9.72 37.71
N ALA A 8 -7.53 10.22 37.29
CA ALA A 8 -8.16 9.82 36.03
C ALA A 8 -7.36 10.26 34.79
N LEU A 9 -6.75 11.45 34.83
CA LEU A 9 -5.88 11.95 33.76
C LEU A 9 -4.56 11.17 33.66
N ALA A 10 -3.97 10.80 34.79
CA ALA A 10 -2.75 9.98 34.82
C ALA A 10 -3.00 8.54 34.30
N ALA A 11 -4.14 7.93 34.63
CA ALA A 11 -4.49 6.59 34.14
C ALA A 11 -4.74 6.56 32.62
N LEU A 12 -5.31 7.62 32.05
CA LEU A 12 -5.50 7.77 30.60
C LEU A 12 -4.19 7.98 29.85
N ALA A 13 -3.23 8.70 30.44
CA ALA A 13 -1.91 8.91 29.85
C ALA A 13 -1.07 7.61 29.81
N THR A 14 -1.16 6.76 30.84
CA THR A 14 -0.44 5.47 30.88
C THR A 14 -1.03 4.44 29.92
N GLY A 15 -2.33 4.47 29.64
CA GLY A 15 -2.99 3.56 28.69
C GLY A 15 -2.63 3.83 27.21
N ALA A 16 -2.39 5.09 26.85
CA ALA A 16 -2.12 5.49 25.46
C ALA A 16 -0.73 5.05 24.95
N LEU A 17 0.23 4.76 25.84
CA LEU A 17 1.59 4.33 25.47
C LEU A 17 1.70 2.84 25.10
N LEU A 18 0.68 2.03 25.38
CA LEU A 18 0.72 0.57 25.18
C LEU A 18 0.26 0.11 23.79
N LEU A 19 -0.22 1.01 22.94
CA LEU A 19 -0.81 0.68 21.62
C LEU A 19 0.01 1.15 20.42
N ALA A 20 1.30 1.43 20.61
CA ALA A 20 2.24 1.59 19.50
C ALA A 20 2.47 0.23 18.82
N GLY A 21 1.52 -0.20 17.99
CA GLY A 21 1.73 -1.30 17.06
C GLY A 21 2.76 -0.86 16.03
N CYS A 22 4.03 -1.21 16.24
CA CYS A 22 5.06 -1.04 15.22
C CYS A 22 4.60 -1.81 13.98
N ALA A 23 4.36 -1.10 12.87
CA ALA A 23 4.19 -1.76 11.59
C ALA A 23 5.49 -2.52 11.30
N THR A 24 5.45 -3.85 11.38
CA THR A 24 6.60 -4.71 11.11
C THR A 24 6.61 -5.11 9.65
N GLU A 25 7.81 -5.36 9.12
CA GLU A 25 7.97 -5.97 7.80
C GLU A 25 7.19 -7.28 7.68
N THR A 26 6.80 -7.61 6.47
CA THR A 26 6.10 -8.87 6.18
C THR A 26 7.03 -10.04 6.47
N THR A 27 6.63 -10.91 7.39
CA THR A 27 7.36 -12.15 7.67
C THR A 27 7.24 -13.14 6.51
N TYR A 28 8.19 -14.06 6.42
CA TYR A 28 8.20 -15.10 5.41
C TYR A 28 7.13 -16.15 5.70
N ARG A 29 6.05 -16.12 4.92
CA ARG A 29 4.86 -16.97 5.10
C ARG A 29 4.06 -17.10 3.80
N PRO A 30 3.19 -18.11 3.66
CA PRO A 30 2.28 -18.22 2.52
C PRO A 30 1.45 -16.96 2.31
N ALA A 31 1.13 -16.66 1.06
CA ALA A 31 0.40 -15.47 0.68
C ALA A 31 -1.00 -15.46 1.30
N THR A 32 -1.34 -14.36 1.97
CA THR A 32 -2.67 -14.10 2.52
C THR A 32 -3.23 -12.78 1.97
N GLY A 33 -4.54 -12.63 2.00
CA GLY A 33 -5.21 -11.45 1.42
C GLY A 33 -5.38 -11.58 -0.09
N GLN A 34 -5.91 -10.54 -0.73
CA GLN A 34 -6.23 -10.52 -2.16
C GLN A 34 -5.90 -9.14 -2.73
N GLY A 35 -5.54 -9.07 -4.03
CA GLY A 35 -5.24 -7.82 -4.71
C GLY A 35 -4.23 -6.96 -3.95
N PHE A 36 -4.59 -5.71 -3.65
CA PHE A 36 -3.68 -4.73 -3.02
C PHE A 36 -3.25 -5.09 -1.58
N SER A 37 -3.97 -5.95 -0.87
CA SER A 37 -3.62 -6.35 0.51
C SER A 37 -2.86 -7.67 0.58
N ARG A 38 -2.54 -8.26 -0.57
CA ARG A 38 -1.82 -9.52 -0.66
C ARG A 38 -0.42 -9.38 -0.07
N THR A 39 -0.04 -10.29 0.83
CA THR A 39 1.26 -10.31 1.50
C THR A 39 1.73 -11.75 1.72
N GLY A 40 3.02 -12.02 1.53
CA GLY A 40 3.64 -13.34 1.64
C GLY A 40 4.02 -13.95 0.28
N TYR A 41 4.50 -15.20 0.32
CA TYR A 41 4.95 -15.94 -0.86
C TYR A 41 3.85 -16.75 -1.52
N SER A 42 3.96 -16.99 -2.83
CA SER A 42 3.20 -18.04 -3.51
C SER A 42 3.99 -18.65 -4.64
N ASP A 43 3.60 -19.85 -5.00
CA ASP A 43 4.16 -20.60 -6.11
C ASP A 43 3.04 -21.23 -6.93
N ARG A 44 3.24 -21.28 -8.24
CA ARG A 44 2.35 -21.92 -9.20
C ARG A 44 3.19 -22.67 -10.20
N GLN A 45 2.87 -23.95 -10.40
CA GLN A 45 3.48 -24.72 -11.47
C GLN A 45 2.90 -24.27 -12.82
N VAL A 46 3.78 -23.90 -13.76
CA VAL A 46 3.39 -23.58 -15.14
C VAL A 46 3.55 -24.82 -16.01
N GLU A 47 4.67 -25.54 -15.84
CA GLU A 47 4.98 -26.80 -16.51
C GLU A 47 5.76 -27.72 -15.55
N PRO A 48 5.92 -29.02 -15.85
CA PRO A 48 6.84 -29.89 -15.11
C PRO A 48 8.25 -29.28 -15.00
N GLY A 49 8.68 -28.98 -13.77
CA GLY A 49 9.98 -28.34 -13.51
C GLY A 49 10.04 -26.83 -13.74
N ARG A 50 8.93 -26.16 -14.09
CA ARG A 50 8.86 -24.71 -14.30
C ARG A 50 7.78 -24.10 -13.40
N PHE A 51 8.17 -23.12 -12.59
CA PHE A 51 7.31 -22.51 -11.59
C PHE A 51 7.36 -20.99 -11.68
N LEU A 52 6.20 -20.37 -11.49
CA LEU A 52 6.09 -18.95 -11.21
C LEU A 52 6.05 -18.76 -9.69
N VAL A 53 7.02 -18.03 -9.16
CA VAL A 53 7.14 -17.71 -7.74
C VAL A 53 6.91 -16.21 -7.57
N SER A 54 6.18 -15.82 -6.52
CA SER A 54 6.02 -14.41 -6.17
C SER A 54 6.13 -14.18 -4.67
N PHE A 55 6.57 -12.99 -4.29
CA PHE A 55 6.56 -12.50 -2.93
C PHE A 55 5.98 -11.08 -2.89
N ALA A 56 4.96 -10.87 -2.06
CA ALA A 56 4.34 -9.56 -1.86
C ALA A 56 4.63 -9.03 -0.45
N GLY A 57 5.18 -7.81 -0.37
CA GLY A 57 5.40 -7.08 0.88
C GLY A 57 4.22 -6.17 1.25
N ASN A 58 4.12 -5.83 2.53
CA ASN A 58 3.29 -4.72 3.00
C ASN A 58 4.02 -3.38 2.74
N SER A 59 3.44 -2.27 3.18
CA SER A 59 3.97 -0.93 2.90
C SER A 59 5.25 -0.56 3.66
N VAL A 60 5.66 -1.37 4.63
CA VAL A 60 6.91 -1.16 5.38
C VAL A 60 7.99 -2.18 5.01
N THR A 61 7.65 -3.20 4.22
CA THR A 61 8.64 -4.14 3.69
C THR A 61 9.44 -3.47 2.57
N SER A 62 10.77 -3.44 2.73
CA SER A 62 11.66 -2.91 1.70
C SER A 62 11.65 -3.76 0.43
N ARG A 63 11.96 -3.12 -0.71
CA ARG A 63 12.16 -3.81 -1.99
C ARG A 63 13.19 -4.93 -1.89
N ASP A 64 14.30 -4.67 -1.20
CA ASP A 64 15.39 -5.62 -1.02
C ASP A 64 14.93 -6.85 -0.23
N THR A 65 14.15 -6.67 0.85
CA THR A 65 13.53 -7.78 1.59
C THR A 65 12.63 -8.63 0.69
N VAL A 66 11.80 -7.99 -0.15
CA VAL A 66 10.90 -8.68 -1.09
C VAL A 66 11.68 -9.50 -2.13
N GLU A 67 12.69 -8.90 -2.76
CA GLU A 67 13.54 -9.60 -3.74
C GLU A 67 14.30 -10.76 -3.09
N ARG A 68 14.83 -10.54 -1.88
CA ARG A 68 15.56 -11.55 -1.12
C ARG A 68 14.68 -12.75 -0.75
N TYR A 69 13.46 -12.50 -0.28
CA TYR A 69 12.52 -13.57 0.06
C TYR A 69 12.01 -14.32 -1.17
N LEU A 70 11.95 -13.66 -2.34
CA LEU A 70 11.68 -14.33 -3.61
C LEU A 70 12.78 -15.34 -3.95
N PHE A 71 14.06 -14.96 -3.86
CA PHE A 71 15.18 -15.89 -4.07
C PHE A 71 15.17 -17.06 -3.08
N PHE A 72 14.88 -16.77 -1.81
CA PHE A 72 14.77 -17.80 -0.78
C PHE A 72 13.62 -18.78 -1.10
N ARG A 73 12.44 -18.28 -1.46
CA ARG A 73 11.31 -19.15 -1.83
C ARG A 73 11.60 -20.02 -3.04
N ALA A 74 12.25 -19.46 -4.06
CA ALA A 74 12.66 -20.21 -5.24
C ALA A 74 13.61 -21.38 -4.88
N ALA A 75 14.57 -21.11 -4.00
CA ALA A 75 15.51 -22.12 -3.52
C ALA A 75 14.82 -23.20 -2.68
N GLU A 76 13.98 -22.81 -1.72
CA GLU A 76 13.22 -23.77 -0.91
C GLU A 76 12.32 -24.65 -1.77
N LEU A 77 11.59 -24.06 -2.72
CA LEU A 77 10.70 -24.81 -3.61
C LEU A 77 11.49 -25.80 -4.47
N THR A 78 12.69 -25.43 -4.91
CA THR A 78 13.60 -26.31 -5.68
C THR A 78 14.02 -27.53 -4.87
N LEU A 79 14.43 -27.32 -3.61
CA LEU A 79 14.80 -28.41 -2.71
C LEU A 79 13.60 -29.28 -2.34
N GLN A 80 12.43 -28.68 -2.10
CA GLN A 80 11.17 -29.38 -1.80
C GLN A 80 10.76 -30.33 -2.94
N ASN A 81 11.04 -29.96 -4.19
CA ASN A 81 10.77 -30.80 -5.36
C ASN A 81 11.93 -31.78 -5.69
N GLY A 82 12.98 -31.83 -4.87
CA GLY A 82 14.10 -32.76 -5.03
C GLY A 82 15.06 -32.42 -6.18
N TYR A 83 15.16 -31.13 -6.54
CA TYR A 83 16.11 -30.61 -7.51
C TYR A 83 17.32 -29.98 -6.81
N ASP A 84 18.42 -29.79 -7.55
CA ASP A 84 19.68 -29.28 -7.00
C ASP A 84 19.82 -27.77 -7.18
N TYR A 85 19.34 -27.25 -8.31
CA TYR A 85 19.48 -25.84 -8.67
C TYR A 85 18.30 -25.36 -9.51
N TYR A 86 18.15 -24.04 -9.60
CA TYR A 86 17.17 -23.41 -10.47
C TYR A 86 17.82 -22.36 -11.36
N LEU A 87 17.26 -22.17 -12.55
CA LEU A 87 17.55 -21.05 -13.41
C LEU A 87 16.43 -20.03 -13.26
N MET A 88 16.79 -18.78 -12.97
CA MET A 88 15.83 -17.68 -12.96
C MET A 88 15.68 -17.14 -14.39
N ALA A 89 14.57 -17.46 -15.05
CA ALA A 89 14.34 -17.11 -16.45
C ALA A 89 14.04 -15.63 -16.59
N ASP A 90 13.01 -15.15 -15.91
CA ASP A 90 12.60 -13.75 -15.87
C ASP A 90 12.27 -13.35 -14.43
N ARG A 91 12.54 -12.08 -14.10
CA ARG A 91 12.26 -11.50 -12.79
C ARG A 91 11.82 -10.06 -12.95
N ASP A 92 10.68 -9.76 -12.34
CA ASP A 92 10.15 -8.41 -12.22
C ASP A 92 9.92 -8.04 -10.76
N THR A 93 10.09 -6.77 -10.44
CA THR A 93 9.73 -6.21 -9.14
C THR A 93 8.96 -4.93 -9.36
N ASN A 94 7.67 -4.97 -9.02
CA ASN A 94 6.73 -3.91 -9.30
C ASN A 94 6.43 -3.10 -8.03
N LEU A 95 6.39 -1.78 -8.17
CA LEU A 95 5.93 -0.86 -7.14
C LEU A 95 4.44 -0.60 -7.35
N GLN A 96 3.63 -1.00 -6.38
CA GLN A 96 2.19 -0.75 -6.39
C GLN A 96 1.88 0.39 -5.43
N SER A 97 1.35 1.49 -5.97
CA SER A 97 0.97 2.68 -5.22
C SER A 97 -0.55 2.86 -5.21
N ARG A 98 -1.14 3.16 -4.06
CA ARG A 98 -2.58 3.47 -3.94
C ARG A 98 -2.80 4.69 -3.08
N THR A 99 -3.44 5.70 -3.66
CA THR A 99 -3.80 6.94 -2.98
C THR A 99 -5.20 6.84 -2.37
N TYR A 100 -5.29 7.08 -1.07
CA TYR A 100 -6.54 7.20 -0.33
C TYR A 100 -6.75 8.66 0.04
N SER A 101 -7.96 9.18 -0.17
CA SER A 101 -8.38 10.46 0.40
C SER A 101 -9.30 10.17 1.58
N THR A 102 -8.91 10.54 2.79
CA THR A 102 -9.82 10.51 3.93
C THR A 102 -10.76 11.71 3.82
N PRO A 103 -12.10 11.52 3.71
CA PRO A 103 -13.01 12.65 3.83
C PRO A 103 -12.85 13.23 5.24
N GLY A 104 -12.50 14.51 5.35
CA GLY A 104 -12.30 15.18 6.63
C GLY A 104 -13.51 15.01 7.57
N ILE A 105 -13.23 14.87 8.88
CA ILE A 105 -14.23 14.92 9.95
C ILE A 105 -14.80 16.35 9.97
N GLY A 106 -15.85 16.57 9.19
CA GLY A 106 -16.42 17.89 8.95
C GLY A 106 -17.17 18.02 7.61
N GLY A 107 -17.16 17.00 6.75
CA GLY A 107 -17.79 17.04 5.42
C GLY A 107 -19.14 16.35 5.34
N GLY A 108 -20.09 16.70 6.21
CA GLY A 108 -21.48 16.64 5.78
C GLY A 108 -21.65 17.68 4.68
N PHE A 109 -22.03 17.23 3.47
CA PHE A 109 -22.28 18.01 2.25
C PHE A 109 -21.08 18.27 1.30
N GLY A 110 -20.99 17.43 0.26
CA GLY A 110 -20.24 17.66 -1.00
C GLY A 110 -18.76 17.29 -0.88
N TYR A 111 -18.15 16.47 -1.73
CA TYR A 111 -18.17 16.54 -3.20
C TYR A 111 -17.82 15.15 -3.77
N GLY A 112 -18.69 14.63 -4.63
CA GLY A 112 -18.40 13.51 -5.54
C GLY A 112 -18.25 14.03 -6.96
N GLY A 113 -17.27 13.49 -7.68
CA GLY A 113 -16.88 13.93 -9.03
C GLY A 113 -17.94 13.75 -10.10
N PHE A 114 -17.68 14.43 -11.23
CA PHE A 114 -18.10 14.10 -12.59
C PHE A 114 -19.49 13.44 -12.80
N GLY A 115 -20.46 14.28 -13.19
CA GLY A 115 -21.58 13.88 -14.04
C GLY A 115 -22.86 13.48 -13.31
N GLY A 116 -23.92 14.29 -13.52
CA GLY A 116 -25.31 13.87 -13.27
C GLY A 116 -26.12 14.81 -12.39
N TYR A 117 -26.81 15.76 -13.02
CA TYR A 117 -28.17 16.21 -12.68
C TYR A 117 -28.64 16.07 -11.21
N TRP A 118 -28.05 16.81 -10.26
CA TRP A 118 -28.79 17.25 -9.07
C TRP A 118 -28.05 18.35 -8.30
N GLY A 119 -28.75 19.44 -7.96
CA GLY A 119 -28.24 20.48 -7.07
C GLY A 119 -29.40 21.13 -6.30
N PRO A 120 -29.33 21.26 -4.96
CA PRO A 120 -30.41 21.88 -4.20
C PRO A 120 -30.33 23.40 -4.33
N SER A 121 -31.35 24.00 -4.97
CA SER A 121 -31.54 25.45 -4.94
C SER A 121 -32.29 25.84 -3.68
N TRP A 122 -31.70 26.68 -2.83
CA TRP A 122 -32.42 27.27 -1.70
C TRP A 122 -32.89 28.68 -2.05
N ARG A 123 -34.15 28.94 -1.74
CA ARG A 123 -34.86 30.19 -1.99
C ARG A 123 -35.11 30.84 -0.64
N TYR A 124 -34.46 31.96 -0.34
CA TYR A 124 -34.78 32.75 0.85
C TYR A 124 -35.38 34.11 0.47
N TYR A 125 -36.26 34.60 1.34
CA TYR A 125 -37.05 35.80 1.18
C TYR A 125 -36.36 36.99 1.88
N GLY A 126 -35.88 37.96 1.10
CA GLY A 126 -35.32 39.22 1.61
C GLY A 126 -36.36 40.34 1.55
N ARG A 127 -36.51 41.09 2.64
CA ARG A 127 -37.45 42.22 2.76
C ARG A 127 -36.93 43.40 1.94
N GLY A 128 -37.53 43.63 0.77
CA GLY A 128 -37.30 44.80 -0.11
C GLY A 128 -36.55 44.46 -1.40
N PHE A 129 -37.28 44.31 -2.51
CA PHE A 129 -36.83 44.04 -3.88
C PHE A 129 -36.28 42.63 -4.24
N GLY A 130 -37.20 41.67 -4.42
CA GLY A 130 -37.12 40.58 -5.42
C GLY A 130 -36.30 39.30 -5.09
N TRP A 131 -36.64 38.19 -5.75
CA TRP A 131 -35.92 36.90 -5.66
C TRP A 131 -34.50 37.02 -6.23
N ARG A 132 -33.47 36.73 -5.44
CA ARG A 132 -32.07 36.60 -5.92
C ARG A 132 -31.61 35.16 -5.83
N ASN A 133 -31.00 34.67 -6.92
CA ASN A 133 -30.36 33.36 -6.99
C ASN A 133 -28.86 33.57 -6.72
N TRP A 134 -28.32 32.90 -5.70
CA TRP A 134 -26.88 32.89 -5.44
C TRP A 134 -26.32 31.52 -5.86
N SER A 135 -25.26 31.53 -6.66
CA SER A 135 -24.57 30.33 -7.12
C SER A 135 -23.06 30.47 -6.91
N PRO A 136 -22.36 29.44 -6.39
CA PRO A 136 -20.93 29.50 -6.11
C PRO A 136 -20.02 29.46 -7.35
N TYR A 137 -20.59 29.33 -8.56
CA TYR A 137 -19.87 29.35 -9.84
C TYR A 137 -20.07 30.64 -10.63
N GLY A 138 -20.09 31.78 -9.94
CA GLY A 138 -19.86 33.12 -10.50
C GLY A 138 -20.64 33.47 -11.77
N GLY A 139 -21.70 34.28 -11.63
CA GLY A 139 -22.17 35.09 -12.74
C GLY A 139 -21.01 35.93 -13.27
N PHE A 140 -20.63 35.73 -14.54
CA PHE A 140 -19.76 36.63 -15.28
C PHE A 140 -20.58 37.36 -16.32
N GLY A 141 -21.02 38.56 -15.94
CA GLY A 141 -21.35 39.65 -16.84
C GLY A 141 -20.45 40.84 -16.51
N GLY A 142 -19.26 40.85 -17.13
CA GLY A 142 -18.43 42.05 -17.29
C GLY A 142 -17.36 42.32 -16.23
N GLY A 143 -16.11 42.47 -16.69
CA GLY A 143 -15.17 43.40 -16.07
C GLY A 143 -13.82 42.83 -15.61
N PHE A 144 -12.82 42.91 -16.49
CA PHE A 144 -11.39 43.23 -16.26
C PHE A 144 -10.65 42.73 -15.00
N GLY A 145 -9.46 42.15 -15.23
CA GLY A 145 -8.33 42.25 -14.30
C GLY A 145 -7.70 40.90 -13.94
N GLY A 146 -6.41 40.74 -14.28
CA GLY A 146 -5.65 39.51 -14.09
C GLY A 146 -5.22 39.21 -12.66
N GLY A 147 -4.41 38.16 -12.53
CA GLY A 147 -3.71 37.83 -11.29
C GLY A 147 -3.74 36.35 -10.96
N TYR A 148 -2.72 35.64 -11.43
CA TYR A 148 -2.25 34.39 -10.87
C TYR A 148 -1.95 34.57 -9.36
N GLY A 149 -2.51 33.71 -8.52
CA GLY A 149 -2.05 33.53 -7.14
C GLY A 149 -3.17 33.61 -6.09
N GLY A 150 -3.17 32.62 -5.19
CA GLY A 150 -3.81 32.76 -3.88
C GLY A 150 -4.79 31.65 -3.53
N PHE A 151 -4.26 30.54 -3.00
CA PHE A 151 -5.01 29.62 -2.16
C PHE A 151 -5.55 30.40 -0.94
N GLY A 152 -6.80 30.84 -1.00
CA GLY A 152 -7.48 31.53 0.08
C GLY A 152 -7.99 30.55 1.13
N GLY A 153 -7.29 30.46 2.26
CA GLY A 153 -7.75 29.76 3.46
C GLY A 153 -8.96 30.46 4.09
N GLY A 154 -10.06 29.73 4.22
CA GLY A 154 -11.20 30.08 5.07
C GLY A 154 -11.21 29.25 6.36
N PRO A 155 -12.04 29.62 7.38
CA PRO A 155 -12.03 29.03 8.73
C PRO A 155 -12.47 27.56 8.82
N TRP A 156 -12.79 26.94 7.68
CA TRP A 156 -13.20 25.56 7.51
C TRP A 156 -12.14 24.90 6.64
N GLY A 157 -11.01 24.56 7.25
CA GLY A 157 -9.91 23.87 6.57
C GLY A 157 -10.46 22.60 5.93
N ASN A 158 -10.44 22.56 4.60
CA ASN A 158 -10.68 21.33 3.86
C ASN A 158 -9.43 20.47 4.01
N ASP A 159 -9.30 19.83 5.17
CA ASP A 159 -8.20 18.90 5.46
C ASP A 159 -8.49 17.59 4.72
N PHE A 160 -8.23 17.61 3.41
CA PHE A 160 -8.16 16.40 2.61
C PHE A 160 -6.83 15.73 2.92
N ASP A 161 -6.85 14.77 3.84
CA ASP A 161 -5.73 13.89 4.10
C ASP A 161 -5.57 12.92 2.91
N ILE A 162 -4.67 13.27 1.99
CA ILE A 162 -4.25 12.40 0.89
C ILE A 162 -3.09 11.54 1.39
N ARG A 163 -3.31 10.23 1.51
CA ARG A 163 -2.28 9.26 1.91
C ARG A 163 -2.01 8.30 0.76
N THR A 164 -0.77 8.31 0.27
CA THR A 164 -0.29 7.34 -0.71
C THR A 164 0.39 6.19 0.02
N ILE A 165 -0.05 4.96 -0.26
CA ILE A 165 0.53 3.74 0.28
C ILE A 165 1.26 3.02 -0.84
N ASP A 166 2.57 2.87 -0.68
CA ASP A 166 3.46 2.17 -1.61
C ASP A 166 3.75 0.76 -1.09
N ARG A 167 3.81 -0.24 -1.97
CA ARG A 167 4.28 -1.59 -1.64
C ARG A 167 4.96 -2.28 -2.81
N TYR A 168 5.84 -3.22 -2.51
CA TYR A 168 6.58 -3.98 -3.52
C TYR A 168 6.06 -5.41 -3.66
N GLU A 169 5.97 -5.88 -4.91
CA GLU A 169 5.74 -7.29 -5.25
C GLU A 169 6.81 -7.72 -6.25
N ALA A 170 7.50 -8.82 -5.95
CA ALA A 170 8.47 -9.40 -6.87
C ALA A 170 7.95 -10.75 -7.38
N THR A 171 8.15 -10.99 -8.67
CA THR A 171 7.73 -12.20 -9.37
C THR A 171 8.92 -12.74 -10.16
N ALA A 172 9.14 -14.04 -10.12
CA ALA A 172 10.13 -14.70 -10.94
C ALA A 172 9.61 -16.00 -11.51
N GLU A 173 9.99 -16.27 -12.74
CA GLU A 173 9.86 -17.58 -13.35
C GLU A 173 11.15 -18.35 -13.14
N ILE A 174 11.03 -19.57 -12.63
CA ILE A 174 12.16 -20.44 -12.34
C ILE A 174 12.02 -21.79 -13.03
N VAL A 175 13.15 -22.32 -13.50
CA VAL A 175 13.27 -23.66 -14.08
C VAL A 175 14.20 -24.50 -13.21
N MET A 176 13.69 -25.58 -12.64
CA MET A 176 14.41 -26.45 -11.73
C MET A 176 15.14 -27.56 -12.49
N ARG A 177 16.36 -27.89 -12.05
CA ARG A 177 17.21 -28.89 -12.70
C ARG A 177 18.03 -29.68 -11.67
N LYS A 178 18.46 -30.88 -12.07
CA LYS A 178 19.32 -31.77 -11.29
C LYS A 178 20.74 -31.78 -11.86
N GLY A 179 21.69 -32.16 -11.03
CA GLY A 179 23.08 -32.38 -11.43
C GLY A 179 23.96 -31.13 -11.32
N PRO A 180 25.11 -31.11 -12.02
CA PRO A 180 26.08 -30.03 -11.87
C PRO A 180 25.52 -28.70 -12.39
N ILE A 181 25.76 -27.64 -11.61
CA ILE A 181 25.39 -26.28 -11.99
C ILE A 181 26.30 -25.79 -13.13
N PRO A 182 25.73 -25.29 -14.24
CA PRO A 182 26.50 -24.62 -15.29
C PRO A 182 27.13 -23.36 -14.72
N ARG A 183 28.47 -23.33 -14.61
CA ARG A 183 29.21 -22.20 -14.02
C ARG A 183 29.25 -20.97 -14.94
N ASP A 184 28.98 -21.18 -16.21
CA ASP A 184 28.89 -20.17 -17.27
C ASP A 184 27.55 -19.42 -17.26
N ASN A 185 26.53 -19.96 -16.58
CA ASN A 185 25.21 -19.35 -16.53
C ASN A 185 24.98 -18.56 -15.24
N ILE A 186 25.07 -17.24 -15.32
CA ILE A 186 24.83 -16.31 -14.20
C ILE A 186 23.40 -16.38 -13.63
N ARG A 187 22.44 -16.94 -14.39
CA ARG A 187 21.05 -17.10 -13.95
C ARG A 187 20.83 -18.41 -13.19
N ALA A 188 21.84 -19.27 -13.10
CA ALA A 188 21.76 -20.53 -12.37
C ALA A 188 22.16 -20.33 -10.89
N PHE A 189 21.27 -20.73 -10.00
CA PHE A 189 21.46 -20.58 -8.56
C PHE A 189 21.40 -21.94 -7.87
N ASP A 190 22.43 -22.24 -7.07
CA ASP A 190 22.46 -23.40 -6.19
C ASP A 190 21.44 -23.23 -5.07
N ALA A 191 20.45 -24.11 -5.02
CA ALA A 191 19.35 -23.95 -4.07
C ALA A 191 19.84 -24.09 -2.61
N ARG A 192 20.82 -24.96 -2.34
CA ARG A 192 21.36 -25.12 -0.98
C ARG A 192 22.13 -23.88 -0.55
N LYS A 193 23.02 -23.37 -1.42
CA LYS A 193 23.80 -22.15 -1.10
C LYS A 193 22.92 -20.91 -0.94
N VAL A 194 21.85 -20.80 -1.71
CA VAL A 194 20.89 -19.69 -1.55
C VAL A 194 20.20 -19.78 -0.19
N VAL A 195 19.74 -20.97 0.22
CA VAL A 195 19.15 -21.16 1.56
C VAL A 195 20.16 -20.86 2.65
N ASP A 196 21.40 -21.32 2.52
CA ASP A 196 22.45 -21.10 3.53
C ASP A 196 22.83 -19.63 3.68
N SER A 197 22.87 -18.87 2.58
CA SER A 197 23.24 -17.46 2.58
C SER A 197 22.10 -16.52 2.96
N ILE A 198 20.89 -16.78 2.47
CA ILE A 198 19.73 -15.91 2.68
C ILE A 198 18.96 -16.30 3.95
N GLY A 199 18.85 -17.60 4.24
CA GLY A 199 18.06 -18.14 5.35
C GLY A 199 18.28 -17.45 6.70
N PRO A 200 19.52 -17.13 7.13
CA PRO A 200 19.77 -16.40 8.37
C PRO A 200 19.14 -15.00 8.44
N SER A 201 18.84 -14.39 7.29
CA SER A 201 18.23 -13.07 7.19
C SER A 201 16.71 -13.10 7.03
N VAL A 202 16.11 -14.30 6.95
CA VAL A 202 14.67 -14.48 6.78
C VAL A 202 13.96 -14.42 8.11
N VAL A 203 12.98 -13.51 8.22
CA VAL A 203 12.16 -13.36 9.43
C VAL A 203 10.93 -14.26 9.33
N LEU A 204 10.89 -15.32 10.13
CA LEU A 204 9.74 -16.22 10.24
C LEU A 204 8.65 -15.64 11.15
N PRO A 205 7.37 -16.02 10.95
CA PRO A 205 6.31 -15.70 11.90
C PRO A 205 6.61 -16.31 13.29
N LYS A 206 6.24 -15.59 14.35
CA LYS A 206 6.35 -16.05 15.74
C LYS A 206 5.20 -16.98 16.13
#